data_AF-A0A7C6BBY1-F1
#
_entry.id   AF-A0A7C6BBY1-F1
#
_cell.length_a   1.000
_cell.length_b   1.000
_cell.length_c   1.000
_cell.angle_alpha   90.00
_cell.angle_beta   90.00
_cell.angle_gamma   90.00
#
_symmetry.space_group_name_H-M   'P 1'
#
loop_
_entity.id
_entity.type
_entity.pdbx_description
1 polymer ?
#
loop_
_entity_poly.entity_id
_entity_poly.type
_entity_poly.pdbx_seq_one_letter_code
_entity_poly.pdbx_strand_id
1 'polypeptide(L)'
;MKRRVIIITNAGKVGSENYCEGVYRDKENYISFFKSGYGGYYSDSEIRPFDKPSKAKVREELLQLTRDEIEFSIIVFCGHGWYSTISESNIFELNDNKEQIDSLELRANAKKRIIIEDNCREPYSEYITDSLIKSFSAEALFEDYRQRINPEECKRYYNKEISECPEQLIIGQACKIGETAGDSSSTGGYYSSSLLKKTKETAENDLQSVDLTKSYKTYNFPSNHNLAVPIVQKRSGNKQNPQIEKPRYSDSSNYLPFAIIA
;
A
#
# COMPACT_ATOMS: atom_id res chain seq x y z
N MET A 1 9.03 19.28 4.19
CA MET A 1 7.93 18.43 4.65
C MET A 1 8.52 17.16 5.26
N LYS A 2 8.11 16.77 6.46
CA LYS A 2 8.52 15.49 7.08
C LYS A 2 7.54 14.39 6.71
N ARG A 3 8.03 13.29 6.14
CA ARG A 3 7.21 12.17 5.67
C ARG A 3 7.79 10.82 6.06
N ARG A 4 6.93 9.79 6.10
CA ARG A 4 7.36 8.42 6.44
C ARG A 4 6.54 7.37 5.72
N VAL A 5 7.21 6.30 5.29
CA VAL A 5 6.57 5.05 4.87
C VAL A 5 6.86 4.01 5.94
N ILE A 6 5.83 3.33 6.43
CA ILE A 6 5.94 2.16 7.31
C ILE A 6 5.41 0.96 6.53
N ILE A 7 6.19 -0.12 6.46
CA ILE A 7 5.77 -1.36 5.78
C ILE A 7 5.80 -2.47 6.82
N ILE A 8 4.66 -3.08 7.10
CA ILE A 8 4.50 -4.15 8.08
C ILE A 8 4.19 -5.44 7.33
N THR A 9 5.01 -6.47 7.53
CA THR A 9 4.81 -7.77 6.88
C THR A 9 4.67 -8.91 7.86
N ASN A 10 3.79 -9.85 7.53
CA ASN A 10 3.76 -11.17 8.15
C ASN A 10 3.32 -12.22 7.11
N ALA A 11 4.30 -12.95 6.57
CA ALA A 11 4.09 -14.03 5.60
C ALA A 11 3.58 -15.34 6.23
N GLY A 12 3.44 -15.41 7.57
CA GLY A 12 3.26 -16.67 8.28
C GLY A 12 4.57 -17.47 8.38
N LYS A 13 4.47 -18.72 8.85
CA LYS A 13 5.65 -19.57 9.11
C LYS A 13 6.05 -20.32 7.85
N VAL A 14 7.33 -20.27 7.48
CA VAL A 14 7.83 -21.03 6.31
C VAL A 14 7.47 -22.51 6.47
N GLY A 15 6.85 -23.08 5.42
CA GLY A 15 6.42 -24.48 5.39
C GLY A 15 5.04 -24.76 6.01
N SER A 16 4.33 -23.76 6.56
CA SER A 16 2.91 -23.92 6.90
C SER A 16 2.03 -23.81 5.66
N GLU A 17 0.84 -24.42 5.68
CA GLU A 17 -0.10 -24.40 4.56
C GLU A 17 -0.59 -22.98 4.21
N ASN A 18 -0.66 -22.12 5.22
CA ASN A 18 -1.04 -20.72 5.07
C ASN A 18 0.14 -19.78 4.79
N TYR A 19 1.36 -20.27 4.51
CA TYR A 19 2.50 -19.40 4.22
C TYR A 19 2.29 -18.59 2.93
N CYS A 20 2.31 -17.25 3.04
CA CYS A 20 2.14 -16.31 1.93
C CYS A 20 3.48 -15.74 1.49
N GLU A 21 4.22 -16.48 0.66
CA GLU A 21 5.56 -16.11 0.19
C GLU A 21 5.60 -14.74 -0.53
N GLY A 22 4.52 -14.38 -1.23
CA GLY A 22 4.46 -13.12 -1.98
C GLY A 22 4.50 -11.86 -1.10
N VAL A 23 4.22 -11.98 0.21
CA VAL A 23 4.35 -10.87 1.17
C VAL A 23 5.76 -10.26 1.16
N TYR A 24 6.80 -11.08 0.97
CA TYR A 24 8.17 -10.55 0.87
C TYR A 24 8.42 -9.81 -0.43
N ARG A 25 7.76 -10.22 -1.53
CA ARG A 25 7.78 -9.49 -2.80
C ARG A 25 7.07 -8.15 -2.66
N ASP A 26 5.95 -8.09 -1.94
CA ASP A 26 5.28 -6.81 -1.69
C ASP A 26 6.18 -5.83 -0.95
N LYS A 27 6.87 -6.28 0.10
CA LYS A 27 7.86 -5.47 0.82
C LYS A 27 8.92 -4.90 -0.13
N GLU A 28 9.53 -5.75 -0.94
CA GLU A 28 10.55 -5.35 -1.92
C GLU A 28 10.00 -4.36 -2.95
N ASN A 29 8.81 -4.63 -3.48
CA ASN A 29 8.14 -3.81 -4.49
C ASN A 29 7.78 -2.43 -3.96
N TYR A 30 7.22 -2.33 -2.74
CA TYR A 30 6.91 -1.04 -2.12
C TYR A 30 8.16 -0.23 -1.80
N ILE A 31 9.20 -0.86 -1.25
CA ILE A 31 10.48 -0.17 -0.99
C ILE A 31 11.05 0.39 -2.30
N SER A 32 11.11 -0.45 -3.34
CA SER A 32 11.61 -0.05 -4.66
C SER A 32 10.78 1.10 -5.27
N PHE A 33 9.45 0.98 -5.20
CA PHE A 33 8.53 1.99 -5.72
C PHE A 33 8.73 3.34 -5.03
N PHE A 34 8.68 3.40 -3.70
CA PHE A 34 8.81 4.67 -2.97
C PHE A 34 10.22 5.29 -3.10
N LYS A 35 11.26 4.48 -3.30
CA LYS A 35 12.60 4.98 -3.62
C LYS A 35 12.75 5.50 -5.04
N SER A 36 11.88 5.09 -5.96
CA SER A 36 11.91 5.57 -7.35
C SER A 36 11.48 7.03 -7.43
N GLY A 37 11.85 7.72 -8.52
CA GLY A 37 11.35 9.07 -8.80
C GLY A 37 9.81 9.10 -8.88
N TYR A 38 9.19 8.07 -9.44
CA TYR A 38 7.73 7.97 -9.53
C TYR A 38 7.05 7.91 -8.16
N GLY A 39 7.61 7.13 -7.24
CA GLY A 39 7.08 6.97 -5.89
C GLY A 39 7.47 8.08 -4.93
N GLY A 40 8.00 9.20 -5.42
CA GLY A 40 8.29 10.39 -4.61
C GLY A 40 9.70 10.44 -4.02
N TYR A 41 10.60 9.53 -4.42
CA TYR A 41 12.03 9.56 -4.10
C TYR A 41 12.33 9.64 -2.59
N TYR A 42 11.78 8.68 -1.84
CA TYR A 42 12.01 8.52 -0.40
C TYR A 42 13.43 8.00 -0.12
N SER A 43 14.07 8.53 0.93
CA SER A 43 15.35 8.00 1.42
C SER A 43 15.16 6.78 2.33
N ASP A 44 16.25 6.07 2.60
CA ASP A 44 16.25 4.92 3.51
C ASP A 44 15.75 5.27 4.92
N SER A 45 16.05 6.48 5.41
CA SER A 45 15.56 6.93 6.72
C SER A 45 14.06 7.24 6.74
N GLU A 46 13.47 7.51 5.58
CA GLU A 46 12.04 7.79 5.44
C GLU A 46 11.21 6.51 5.31
N ILE A 47 11.82 5.34 5.03
CA ILE A 47 11.14 4.05 4.89
C ILE A 47 11.50 3.13 6.05
N ARG A 48 10.49 2.65 6.78
CA ARG A 48 10.62 1.77 7.94
C ARG A 48 9.94 0.42 7.67
N PRO A 49 10.67 -0.57 7.13
CA PRO A 49 10.14 -1.92 7.00
C PRO A 49 10.25 -2.68 8.32
N PHE A 50 9.17 -3.37 8.70
CA PHE A 50 9.06 -4.22 9.86
C PHE A 50 8.53 -5.57 9.44
N ASP A 51 9.39 -6.59 9.53
CA ASP A 51 8.99 -7.96 9.29
C ASP A 51 8.70 -8.66 10.61
N LYS A 52 7.49 -9.21 10.70
CA LYS A 52 6.95 -9.86 11.89
C LYS A 52 7.13 -9.06 13.20
N PRO A 53 6.80 -7.76 13.25
CA PRO A 53 7.05 -6.95 14.44
C PRO A 53 6.18 -7.39 15.62
N SER A 54 6.59 -7.04 16.84
CA SER A 54 5.68 -7.09 18.00
C SER A 54 4.64 -5.99 17.94
N LYS A 55 3.51 -6.17 18.63
CA LYS A 55 2.48 -5.12 18.75
C LYS A 55 3.05 -3.86 19.39
N ALA A 56 3.91 -4.04 20.41
CA ALA A 56 4.60 -2.95 21.07
C ALA A 56 5.47 -2.14 20.09
N LYS A 57 6.17 -2.82 19.17
CA LYS A 57 7.00 -2.14 18.16
C LYS A 57 6.15 -1.33 17.19
N VAL A 58 5.04 -1.88 16.69
CA VAL A 58 4.13 -1.12 15.82
C VAL A 58 3.60 0.13 16.52
N ARG A 59 3.16 0.01 17.77
CA ARG A 59 2.68 1.14 18.58
C ARG A 59 3.77 2.18 18.84
N GLU A 60 5.00 1.74 19.11
CA GLU A 60 6.14 2.64 19.27
C GLU A 60 6.34 3.48 18.00
N GLU A 61 6.30 2.87 16.83
CA GLU A 61 6.48 3.55 15.54
C GLU A 61 5.35 4.53 15.24
N LEU A 62 4.10 4.17 15.57
CA LEU A 62 2.97 5.11 15.48
C LEU A 62 3.17 6.33 16.39
N LEU A 63 3.67 6.12 17.62
CA LEU A 63 4.02 7.23 18.52
C LEU A 63 5.19 8.07 18.00
N GLN A 64 6.16 7.45 17.31
CA GLN A 64 7.26 8.17 16.68
C GLN A 64 6.78 9.07 15.54
N LEU A 65 5.74 8.68 14.77
CA LEU A 65 5.16 9.57 13.76
C LEU A 65 4.71 10.90 14.36
N THR A 66 4.08 10.87 15.54
CA THR A 66 3.67 12.10 16.25
C THR A 66 4.88 12.85 16.83
N ARG A 67 5.81 12.15 17.49
CA ARG A 67 6.99 12.77 18.12
C ARG A 67 7.92 13.44 17.13
N ASP A 68 8.07 12.85 15.95
CA ASP A 68 8.90 13.39 14.87
C ASP A 68 8.17 14.48 14.07
N GLU A 69 6.90 14.75 14.38
CA GLU A 69 6.01 15.67 13.67
C GLU A 69 5.87 15.31 12.18
N ILE A 70 5.67 14.02 11.90
CA ILE A 70 5.44 13.55 10.53
C ILE A 70 4.13 14.12 9.99
N GLU A 71 4.23 14.87 8.90
CA GLU A 71 3.11 15.58 8.28
C GLU A 71 2.33 14.67 7.32
N PHE A 72 3.03 13.72 6.69
CA PHE A 72 2.46 12.74 5.78
C PHE A 72 3.03 11.35 6.02
N SER A 73 2.15 10.35 6.08
CA SER A 73 2.60 8.97 6.23
C SER A 73 1.86 8.02 5.29
N ILE A 74 2.59 7.00 4.84
CA ILE A 74 2.00 5.84 4.18
C ILE A 74 2.27 4.64 5.09
N ILE A 75 1.23 3.89 5.42
CA ILE A 75 1.35 2.63 6.16
C ILE A 75 0.86 1.51 5.26
N VAL A 76 1.71 0.51 5.04
CA VAL A 76 1.40 -0.67 4.24
C VAL A 76 1.40 -1.87 5.17
N PHE A 77 0.33 -2.66 5.15
CA PHE A 77 0.28 -3.98 5.75
C PHE A 77 0.11 -5.04 4.66
N CYS A 78 0.98 -6.05 4.65
CA CYS A 78 0.88 -7.21 3.78
C CYS A 78 1.00 -8.48 4.63
N GLY A 79 -0.04 -9.31 4.63
CA GLY A 79 -0.02 -10.56 5.39
C GLY A 79 -1.39 -11.02 5.86
N HIS A 80 -1.38 -11.86 6.90
CA HIS A 80 -2.61 -12.40 7.46
C HIS A 80 -3.42 -11.36 8.21
N GLY A 81 -4.73 -11.39 7.97
CA GLY A 81 -5.70 -10.62 8.70
C GLY A 81 -7.10 -11.14 8.46
N TRP A 82 -8.05 -10.58 9.20
CA TRP A 82 -9.46 -10.94 9.15
C TRP A 82 -10.31 -9.71 9.48
N TYR A 83 -11.62 -9.79 9.22
CA TYR A 83 -12.54 -8.71 9.55
C TYR A 83 -13.27 -8.98 10.86
N SER A 84 -13.12 -8.07 11.82
CA SER A 84 -13.84 -8.10 13.09
C SER A 84 -15.20 -7.43 12.96
N THR A 85 -16.26 -8.19 13.26
CA THR A 85 -17.62 -7.68 13.32
C THR A 85 -17.91 -6.89 14.60
N ILE A 86 -17.03 -7.00 15.61
CA ILE A 86 -17.16 -6.27 16.88
C ILE A 86 -16.62 -4.85 16.74
N SER A 87 -15.42 -4.70 16.18
CA SER A 87 -14.77 -3.41 15.97
C SER A 87 -15.06 -2.80 14.60
N GLU A 88 -15.75 -3.54 13.73
CA GLU A 88 -16.04 -3.16 12.34
C GLU A 88 -14.78 -2.77 11.55
N SER A 89 -13.69 -3.51 11.79
CA SER A 89 -12.36 -3.20 11.28
C SER A 89 -11.57 -4.46 10.94
N ASN A 90 -10.44 -4.28 10.24
CA ASN A 90 -9.54 -5.38 9.97
C ASN A 90 -8.61 -5.59 11.16
N ILE A 91 -8.35 -6.84 11.50
CA ILE A 91 -7.38 -7.25 12.51
C ILE A 91 -6.20 -7.89 11.81
N PHE A 92 -5.01 -7.37 12.06
CA PHE A 92 -3.77 -7.81 11.42
C PHE A 92 -2.99 -8.72 12.37
N GLU A 93 -2.62 -9.91 11.88
CA GLU A 93 -1.70 -10.79 12.59
C GLU A 93 -0.27 -10.32 12.33
N LEU A 94 0.40 -9.88 13.37
CA LEU A 94 1.70 -9.21 13.25
C LEU A 94 2.88 -10.16 13.23
N ASN A 95 2.81 -11.31 13.88
CA ASN A 95 3.97 -12.21 14.00
C ASN A 95 3.57 -13.64 14.39
N ASP A 96 4.58 -14.50 14.50
CA ASP A 96 4.43 -15.93 14.80
C ASP A 96 3.87 -16.19 16.22
N ASN A 97 3.94 -15.22 17.13
CA ASN A 97 3.32 -15.29 18.46
C ASN A 97 1.82 -14.93 18.44
N LYS A 98 1.23 -14.73 17.26
CA LYS A 98 -0.17 -14.36 17.07
C LYS A 98 -0.54 -13.03 17.73
N GLU A 99 0.43 -12.13 17.92
CA GLU A 99 0.12 -10.76 18.31
C GLU A 99 -0.71 -10.10 17.21
N GLN A 100 -1.76 -9.38 17.60
CA GLN A 100 -2.70 -8.75 16.67
C GLN A 100 -2.84 -7.26 16.94
N ILE A 101 -3.01 -6.48 15.87
CA ILE A 101 -3.36 -5.07 15.96
C ILE A 101 -4.61 -4.78 15.14
N ASP A 102 -5.48 -3.95 15.70
CA ASP A 102 -6.67 -3.46 15.00
C ASP A 102 -6.22 -2.37 14.00
N SER A 103 -6.72 -2.42 12.77
CA SER A 103 -6.39 -1.43 11.74
C SER A 103 -6.83 -0.02 12.11
N LEU A 104 -7.81 0.14 13.01
CA LEU A 104 -8.18 1.42 13.60
C LEU A 104 -7.03 2.06 14.38
N GLU A 105 -6.14 1.28 15.02
CA GLU A 105 -4.95 1.82 15.70
C GLU A 105 -4.03 2.55 14.70
N LEU A 106 -3.98 2.10 13.43
CA LEU A 106 -3.18 2.73 12.38
C LEU A 106 -3.74 4.06 11.90
N ARG A 107 -4.99 4.40 12.25
CA ARG A 107 -5.66 5.65 11.84
C ARG A 107 -5.33 6.82 12.79
N ALA A 108 -4.87 6.52 13.99
CA ALA A 108 -4.68 7.51 15.05
C ALA A 108 -3.61 8.57 14.73
N ASN A 109 -3.84 9.79 15.22
CA ASN A 109 -2.89 10.91 15.23
C ASN A 109 -2.27 11.23 13.85
N ALA A 110 -3.08 11.12 12.79
CA ALA A 110 -2.65 11.38 11.42
C ALA A 110 -3.19 12.73 10.92
N LYS A 111 -2.31 13.58 10.36
CA LYS A 111 -2.74 14.74 9.56
C LYS A 111 -3.09 14.33 8.13
N LYS A 112 -2.14 13.68 7.45
CA LYS A 112 -2.28 13.15 6.09
C LYS A 112 -1.78 11.71 6.08
N ARG A 113 -2.63 10.74 5.79
CA ARG A 113 -2.23 9.32 5.79
C ARG A 113 -2.92 8.51 4.72
N ILE A 114 -2.14 7.66 4.06
CA ILE A 114 -2.63 6.56 3.23
C ILE A 114 -2.34 5.26 3.97
N ILE A 115 -3.33 4.41 4.14
CA ILE A 115 -3.19 3.06 4.69
C ILE A 115 -3.53 2.07 3.58
N ILE A 116 -2.64 1.11 3.32
CA ILE A 116 -2.82 0.05 2.34
C ILE A 116 -2.90 -1.27 3.11
N GLU A 117 -4.04 -1.94 3.00
CA GLU A 117 -4.35 -3.17 3.73
C GLU A 117 -4.44 -4.32 2.72
N ASP A 118 -3.35 -5.07 2.54
CA ASP A 118 -3.29 -6.28 1.70
C ASP A 118 -3.37 -7.56 2.55
N ASN A 119 -4.60 -7.88 2.94
CA ASN A 119 -4.96 -9.01 3.79
C ASN A 119 -6.36 -9.54 3.46
N CYS A 120 -6.63 -10.79 3.85
CA CYS A 120 -7.98 -11.35 3.82
C CYS A 120 -8.92 -10.61 4.76
N ARG A 121 -10.21 -10.59 4.42
CA ARG A 121 -11.27 -9.94 5.23
C ARG A 121 -12.45 -10.87 5.46
N GLU A 122 -12.20 -12.17 5.46
CA GLU A 122 -13.18 -13.14 5.90
C GLU A 122 -13.55 -12.84 7.36
N PRO A 123 -14.86 -12.73 7.69
CA PRO A 123 -15.30 -12.58 9.06
C PRO A 123 -14.87 -13.81 9.86
N TYR A 124 -14.09 -13.59 10.91
CA TYR A 124 -13.76 -14.65 11.84
C TYR A 124 -14.76 -14.58 13.00
N SER A 125 -15.70 -15.53 13.08
CA SER A 125 -16.28 -15.92 14.38
C SER A 125 -15.22 -16.75 15.10
N GLU A 126 -15.11 -16.67 16.42
CA GLU A 126 -14.02 -17.28 17.22
C GLU A 126 -13.96 -18.85 17.20
N TYR A 127 -14.43 -19.51 16.14
CA TYR A 127 -14.32 -20.95 15.94
C TYR A 127 -14.01 -21.29 14.45
N ILE A 128 -12.74 -21.67 14.19
CA ILE A 128 -12.19 -22.77 13.32
C ILE A 128 -12.83 -23.00 11.90
N THR A 129 -12.16 -23.14 10.74
CA THR A 129 -10.93 -23.85 10.28
C THR A 129 -10.59 -23.45 8.81
N ASP A 130 -9.36 -23.80 8.38
CA ASP A 130 -8.66 -23.67 7.07
C ASP A 130 -9.39 -24.07 5.75
N SER A 131 -9.00 -23.46 4.61
CA SER A 131 -8.05 -24.06 3.62
C SER A 131 -8.03 -23.46 2.17
N LEU A 132 -6.81 -23.39 1.61
CA LEU A 132 -6.33 -23.62 0.21
C LEU A 132 -6.72 -22.73 -0.99
N ILE A 133 -5.71 -22.08 -1.64
CA ILE A 133 -5.57 -21.95 -3.12
C ILE A 133 -4.07 -21.92 -3.57
N LYS A 134 -3.77 -22.62 -4.69
CA LYS A 134 -2.47 -22.73 -5.41
C LYS A 134 -2.06 -21.47 -6.21
N SER A 135 -0.74 -21.24 -6.30
CA SER A 135 -0.07 -20.16 -7.04
C SER A 135 0.11 -20.42 -8.55
N PHE A 136 0.09 -19.34 -9.35
CA PHE A 136 0.67 -19.25 -10.70
C PHE A 136 1.73 -18.13 -10.70
N SER A 137 2.87 -18.37 -11.36
CA SER A 137 3.97 -17.41 -11.52
C SER A 137 3.94 -16.69 -12.87
N ALA A 138 4.40 -15.44 -12.88
CA ALA A 138 4.84 -14.75 -14.10
C ALA A 138 5.91 -13.71 -13.76
N GLU A 139 7.17 -13.99 -14.15
CA GLU A 139 8.21 -12.96 -14.29
C GLU A 139 8.05 -12.15 -15.60
N ALA A 140 8.26 -10.84 -15.52
CA ALA A 140 8.89 -9.97 -16.53
C ALA A 140 9.24 -8.64 -15.85
N LEU A 141 10.53 -8.40 -15.54
CA LEU A 141 11.52 -7.65 -16.34
C LEU A 141 11.12 -6.18 -16.59
N PHE A 142 11.89 -5.28 -15.98
CA PHE A 142 11.76 -3.83 -16.09
C PHE A 142 12.84 -3.30 -17.04
N GLU A 143 12.43 -2.65 -18.13
CA GLU A 143 13.31 -1.86 -19.00
C GLU A 143 13.14 -0.36 -18.74
N ASP A 144 14.26 0.36 -18.80
CA ASP A 144 14.43 1.79 -18.56
C ASP A 144 14.14 2.59 -19.85
N TYR A 145 13.01 3.28 -19.93
CA TYR A 145 12.66 4.16 -21.07
C TYR A 145 12.90 5.64 -20.75
N ARG A 146 13.58 6.30 -21.70
CA ARG A 146 14.17 7.64 -21.58
C ARG A 146 13.19 8.75 -21.98
N GLN A 147 12.43 9.26 -21.00
CA GLN A 147 12.56 10.65 -20.57
C GLN A 147 12.97 10.57 -19.10
N ARG A 148 14.14 11.10 -18.75
CA ARG A 148 14.63 10.96 -17.37
C ARG A 148 13.83 11.91 -16.49
N ILE A 149 12.86 11.36 -15.76
CA ILE A 149 12.29 12.02 -14.58
C ILE A 149 13.45 12.48 -13.69
N ASN A 150 13.37 13.69 -13.15
CA ASN A 150 14.39 14.21 -12.26
C ASN A 150 13.98 13.88 -10.81
N PRO A 151 14.69 12.97 -10.12
CA PRO A 151 14.27 12.52 -8.79
C PRO A 151 14.13 13.63 -7.74
N GLU A 152 14.97 14.66 -7.83
CA GLU A 152 14.90 15.82 -6.91
C GLU A 152 13.69 16.70 -7.21
N GLU A 153 13.36 16.91 -8.48
CA GLU A 153 12.14 17.64 -8.88
C GLU A 153 10.89 16.83 -8.53
N CYS A 154 10.89 15.51 -8.74
CA CYS A 154 9.82 14.62 -8.28
C CYS A 154 9.62 14.76 -6.77
N LYS A 155 10.70 14.69 -5.98
CA LYS A 155 10.62 14.87 -4.53
C LYS A 155 10.04 16.24 -4.15
N ARG A 156 10.53 17.30 -4.79
CA ARG A 156 10.12 18.69 -4.53
C ARG A 156 8.63 18.90 -4.82
N TYR A 157 8.18 18.53 -6.02
CA TYR A 157 6.79 18.73 -6.42
C TYR A 157 5.83 17.78 -5.72
N TYR A 158 6.24 16.55 -5.42
CA TYR A 158 5.43 15.63 -4.64
C TYR A 158 5.18 16.16 -3.22
N ASN A 159 6.23 16.68 -2.57
CA ASN A 159 6.08 17.32 -1.26
C ASN A 159 5.24 18.61 -1.32
N LYS A 160 5.37 19.40 -2.39
CA LYS A 160 4.52 20.58 -2.62
C LYS A 160 3.06 20.17 -2.68
N GLU A 161 2.73 19.19 -3.53
CA GLU A 161 1.36 18.73 -3.73
C GLU A 161 0.74 18.21 -2.42
N ILE A 162 1.49 17.39 -1.66
CA ILE A 162 1.02 16.87 -0.37
C ILE A 162 0.76 18.01 0.62
N SER A 163 1.59 19.06 0.60
CA SER A 163 1.43 20.21 1.49
C SER A 163 0.16 20.99 1.16
N GLU A 164 -0.19 21.09 -0.12
CA GLU A 164 -1.38 21.77 -0.64
C GLU A 164 -2.68 20.98 -0.42
N CYS A 165 -2.61 19.64 -0.32
CA CYS A 165 -3.79 18.84 0.01
C CYS A 165 -4.34 19.15 1.42
N PRO A 166 -5.67 19.06 1.63
CA PRO A 166 -6.26 19.07 2.96
C PRO A 166 -5.82 17.86 3.80
N GLU A 167 -5.96 17.99 5.12
CA GLU A 167 -5.84 16.84 6.04
C GLU A 167 -6.86 15.76 5.68
N GLN A 168 -6.38 14.52 5.60
CA GLN A 168 -7.20 13.39 5.16
C GLN A 168 -6.57 12.05 5.51
N LEU A 169 -7.44 11.07 5.68
CA LEU A 169 -7.11 9.67 5.83
C LEU A 169 -7.73 8.89 4.67
N ILE A 170 -6.92 8.12 3.95
CA ILE A 170 -7.36 7.24 2.87
C ILE A 170 -6.96 5.82 3.23
N ILE A 171 -7.90 4.87 3.15
CA ILE A 171 -7.63 3.45 3.35
C ILE A 171 -7.97 2.68 2.07
N GLY A 172 -6.98 2.03 1.47
CA GLY A 172 -7.17 1.10 0.36
C GLY A 172 -7.09 -0.34 0.85
N GLN A 173 -8.18 -1.07 0.71
CA GLN A 173 -8.33 -2.47 1.13
C GLN A 173 -8.25 -3.39 -0.09
N ALA A 174 -7.49 -4.48 0.03
CA ALA A 174 -7.29 -5.42 -1.06
C ALA A 174 -8.53 -6.20 -1.49
N CYS A 175 -9.52 -6.36 -0.62
CA CYS A 175 -10.75 -7.10 -0.88
C CYS A 175 -11.95 -6.56 -0.10
N LYS A 176 -13.15 -7.01 -0.43
CA LYS A 176 -14.37 -6.74 0.37
C LYS A 176 -14.37 -7.61 1.62
N ILE A 177 -15.21 -7.23 2.58
CA ILE A 177 -15.56 -8.09 3.72
C ILE A 177 -16.13 -9.41 3.16
N GLY A 178 -15.66 -10.54 3.69
CA GLY A 178 -16.04 -11.87 3.21
C GLY A 178 -15.14 -12.46 2.13
N GLU A 179 -14.11 -11.75 1.69
CA GLU A 179 -13.22 -12.21 0.62
C GLU A 179 -11.78 -12.44 1.12
N THR A 180 -11.04 -13.25 0.35
CA THR A 180 -9.61 -13.48 0.54
C THR A 180 -8.77 -12.59 -0.37
N ALA A 181 -7.57 -12.22 0.10
CA ALA A 181 -6.57 -11.56 -0.72
C ALA A 181 -5.68 -12.61 -1.39
N GLY A 182 -5.53 -12.54 -2.71
CA GLY A 182 -4.69 -13.46 -3.47
C GLY A 182 -3.20 -13.15 -3.31
N ASP A 183 -2.40 -14.20 -3.12
CA ASP A 183 -0.94 -14.13 -2.99
C ASP A 183 -0.23 -14.84 -4.16
N SER A 184 0.92 -14.31 -4.59
CA SER A 184 1.80 -14.95 -5.56
C SER A 184 3.25 -14.79 -5.14
N SER A 185 3.96 -15.91 -5.00
CA SER A 185 5.39 -15.94 -4.69
C SER A 185 6.26 -15.16 -5.69
N SER A 186 5.79 -15.00 -6.94
CA SER A 186 6.51 -14.29 -7.99
C SER A 186 6.25 -12.78 -8.01
N THR A 187 5.00 -12.34 -7.80
CA THR A 187 4.62 -10.93 -7.99
C THR A 187 4.27 -10.20 -6.69
N GLY A 188 4.02 -10.93 -5.61
CA GLY A 188 3.37 -10.42 -4.40
C GLY A 188 1.84 -10.49 -4.46
N GLY A 189 1.20 -9.88 -3.46
CA GLY A 189 -0.24 -9.77 -3.31
C GLY A 189 -0.89 -9.19 -4.56
N TYR A 190 -2.04 -9.73 -4.95
CA TYR A 190 -2.71 -9.32 -6.19
C TYR A 190 -3.04 -7.84 -6.18
N TYR A 191 -3.43 -7.30 -5.04
CA TYR A 191 -3.74 -5.88 -4.89
C TYR A 191 -2.49 -5.02 -4.92
N SER A 192 -1.51 -5.27 -4.05
CA SER A 192 -0.26 -4.52 -3.97
C SER A 192 0.46 -4.46 -5.32
N SER A 193 0.66 -5.61 -5.95
CA SER A 193 1.33 -5.69 -7.26
C SER A 193 0.54 -5.00 -8.38
N SER A 194 -0.80 -5.11 -8.39
CA SER A 194 -1.62 -4.43 -9.41
C SER A 194 -1.66 -2.91 -9.22
N LEU A 195 -1.70 -2.44 -7.98
CA LEU A 195 -1.66 -1.02 -7.64
C LEU A 195 -0.35 -0.37 -8.10
N LEU A 196 0.78 -0.96 -7.73
CA LEU A 196 2.10 -0.43 -8.08
C LEU A 196 2.33 -0.48 -9.60
N LYS A 197 2.02 -1.62 -10.23
CA LYS A 197 2.15 -1.79 -11.68
C LYS A 197 1.32 -0.76 -12.42
N LYS A 198 0.04 -0.60 -12.06
CA LYS A 198 -0.86 0.28 -12.82
C LYS A 198 -0.56 1.76 -12.60
N THR A 199 -0.10 2.12 -11.40
CA THR A 199 0.39 3.47 -11.12
C THR A 199 1.58 3.80 -12.01
N LYS A 200 2.56 2.90 -12.09
CA LYS A 200 3.75 3.07 -12.92
C LYS A 200 3.41 3.14 -14.41
N GLU A 201 2.62 2.20 -14.93
CA GLU A 201 2.18 2.20 -16.34
C GLU A 201 1.48 3.51 -16.71
N THR A 202 0.60 4.03 -15.84
CA THR A 202 -0.08 5.30 -16.08
C THR A 202 0.90 6.46 -16.16
N ALA A 203 1.86 6.51 -15.22
CA ALA A 203 2.92 7.52 -15.22
C ALA A 203 3.80 7.45 -16.48
N GLU A 204 4.21 6.25 -16.87
CA GLU A 204 5.05 6.01 -18.06
C GLU A 204 4.35 6.36 -19.37
N ASN A 205 3.05 6.07 -19.48
CA ASN A 205 2.27 6.48 -20.64
C ASN A 205 2.18 8.01 -20.75
N ASP A 206 2.00 8.70 -19.63
CA ASP A 206 1.94 10.16 -19.62
C ASP A 206 3.27 10.82 -19.95
N LEU A 207 4.42 10.21 -19.64
CA LEU A 207 5.75 10.70 -20.06
C LEU A 207 5.87 10.87 -21.59
N GLN A 208 5.05 10.16 -22.37
CA GLN A 208 5.03 10.31 -23.82
C GLN A 208 4.31 11.59 -24.29
N SER A 209 3.53 12.21 -23.41
CA SER A 209 2.63 13.33 -23.75
C SER A 209 2.85 14.60 -22.93
N VAL A 210 3.42 14.50 -21.73
CA VAL A 210 3.67 15.65 -20.84
C VAL A 210 5.04 16.26 -21.14
N ASP A 211 5.07 17.59 -21.34
CA ASP A 211 6.30 18.35 -21.42
C ASP A 211 6.82 18.67 -20.00
N LEU A 212 7.69 17.80 -19.48
CA LEU A 212 8.27 17.93 -18.14
C LEU A 212 9.13 19.19 -17.95
N THR A 213 9.52 19.87 -19.03
CA THR A 213 10.22 21.18 -18.91
C THR A 213 9.28 22.31 -18.49
N LYS A 214 7.96 22.10 -18.60
CA LYS A 214 6.92 23.10 -18.32
C LYS A 214 6.02 22.72 -17.15
N SER A 215 5.80 21.43 -16.92
CA SER A 215 4.82 20.96 -15.93
C SER A 215 5.18 19.61 -15.34
N TYR A 216 4.81 19.39 -14.08
CA TYR A 216 4.78 18.08 -13.45
C TYR A 216 3.35 17.51 -13.47
N LYS A 217 3.20 16.21 -13.21
CA LYS A 217 1.88 15.57 -13.06
C LYS A 217 1.87 14.61 -11.86
N THR A 218 0.82 14.68 -11.06
CA THR A 218 0.62 13.84 -9.88
C THR A 218 -0.51 12.85 -10.11
N TYR A 219 -0.42 11.72 -9.41
CA TYR A 219 -1.40 10.64 -9.50
C TYR A 219 -1.94 10.35 -8.10
N ASN A 220 -3.17 10.78 -7.83
CA ASN A 220 -3.79 10.58 -6.51
C ASN A 220 -4.08 9.11 -6.21
N PHE A 221 -4.08 8.75 -4.93
CA PHE A 221 -4.28 7.37 -4.50
C PHE A 221 -5.63 6.78 -4.94
N PRO A 222 -6.79 7.47 -4.75
CA PRO A 222 -8.08 6.92 -5.18
C PRO A 222 -8.17 6.57 -6.66
N SER A 223 -7.63 7.40 -7.54
CA SER A 223 -7.60 7.12 -8.98
C SER A 223 -6.75 5.87 -9.29
N ASN A 224 -5.57 5.75 -8.69
CA ASN A 224 -4.71 4.58 -8.89
C ASN A 224 -5.32 3.30 -8.31
N HIS A 225 -5.97 3.38 -7.15
CA HIS A 225 -6.76 2.29 -6.58
C HIS A 225 -7.82 1.81 -7.58
N ASN A 226 -8.63 2.73 -8.12
CA ASN A 226 -9.69 2.39 -9.07
C ASN A 226 -9.16 1.76 -10.36
N LEU A 227 -7.98 2.18 -10.84
CA LEU A 227 -7.33 1.57 -11.99
C LEU A 227 -6.81 0.15 -11.70
N ALA A 228 -6.46 -0.15 -10.44
CA ALA A 228 -6.01 -1.47 -10.01
C ALA A 228 -7.16 -2.48 -9.85
N VAL A 229 -8.35 -2.03 -9.41
CA VAL A 229 -9.55 -2.86 -9.19
C VAL A 229 -9.82 -3.87 -10.32
N PRO A 230 -9.96 -3.47 -11.59
CA PRO A 230 -10.29 -4.42 -12.67
C PRO A 230 -9.17 -5.45 -12.91
N ILE A 231 -7.91 -5.11 -12.61
CA ILE A 231 -6.78 -6.03 -12.74
C ILE A 231 -6.86 -7.09 -11.64
N VAL A 232 -7.12 -6.69 -10.40
CA VAL A 232 -7.29 -7.61 -9.26
C VAL A 232 -8.48 -8.54 -9.49
N GLN A 233 -9.62 -7.99 -9.93
CA GLN A 233 -10.81 -8.78 -10.27
C GLN A 233 -10.49 -9.80 -11.37
N LYS A 234 -9.82 -9.39 -12.45
CA LYS A 234 -9.43 -10.31 -13.52
C LYS A 234 -8.49 -11.42 -13.02
N ARG A 235 -7.49 -11.08 -12.20
CA ARG A 235 -6.51 -12.05 -11.65
C ARG A 235 -7.14 -13.04 -10.69
N SER A 236 -8.11 -12.62 -9.90
CA SER A 236 -8.80 -13.45 -8.92
C SER A 236 -9.99 -14.22 -9.47
N GLY A 237 -10.33 -14.06 -10.75
CA GLY A 237 -11.59 -14.60 -11.31
C GLY A 237 -12.84 -13.98 -10.67
N ASN A 238 -12.77 -12.68 -10.36
CA ASN A 238 -13.77 -11.85 -9.68
C ASN A 238 -14.04 -12.21 -8.20
N LYS A 239 -13.15 -12.98 -7.57
CA LYS A 239 -13.26 -13.37 -6.16
C LYS A 239 -12.66 -12.36 -5.18
N GLN A 240 -11.84 -11.43 -5.68
CA GLN A 240 -11.22 -10.37 -4.91
C GLN A 240 -11.61 -9.02 -5.48
N ASN A 241 -12.26 -8.19 -4.65
CA ASN A 241 -12.82 -6.91 -5.04
C ASN A 241 -12.28 -5.79 -4.12
N PRO A 242 -11.20 -5.09 -4.49
CA PRO A 242 -10.63 -4.04 -3.65
C PRO A 242 -11.65 -2.95 -3.29
N GLN A 243 -11.50 -2.35 -2.11
CA GLN A 243 -12.37 -1.30 -1.57
C GLN A 243 -11.54 -0.09 -1.12
N ILE A 244 -12.18 1.07 -1.03
CA ILE A 244 -11.53 2.30 -0.58
C ILE A 244 -12.43 3.11 0.37
N GLU A 245 -11.85 3.54 1.47
CA GLU A 245 -12.42 4.55 2.38
C GLU A 245 -11.64 5.86 2.21
N LYS A 246 -12.35 6.98 2.02
CA LYS A 246 -11.75 8.30 1.78
C LYS A 246 -12.75 9.43 2.05
N PRO A 247 -12.29 10.68 2.28
CA PRO A 247 -13.18 11.83 2.33
C PRO A 247 -13.94 12.03 1.02
N ARG A 248 -15.06 12.75 1.10
CA ARG A 248 -15.87 13.11 -0.06
C ARG A 248 -15.46 14.48 -0.57
N TYR A 249 -14.44 14.52 -1.44
CA TYR A 249 -14.09 15.72 -2.18
C TYR A 249 -14.78 15.73 -3.55
N SER A 250 -15.27 16.91 -3.94
CA SER A 250 -15.83 17.17 -5.27
C SER A 250 -14.76 17.29 -6.35
N ASP A 251 -13.57 17.78 -5.98
CA ASP A 251 -12.40 17.84 -6.84
C ASP A 251 -11.38 16.75 -6.45
N SER A 252 -10.99 15.96 -7.45
CA SER A 252 -10.02 14.87 -7.31
C SER A 252 -8.59 15.35 -7.04
N SER A 253 -8.26 16.61 -7.34
CA SER A 253 -6.96 17.22 -7.02
C SER A 253 -6.71 17.32 -5.51
N ASN A 254 -7.78 17.32 -4.71
CA ASN A 254 -7.67 17.39 -3.25
C ASN A 254 -7.18 16.08 -2.62
N TYR A 255 -7.16 14.95 -3.35
CA TYR A 255 -6.71 13.68 -2.77
C TYR A 255 -5.18 13.57 -2.75
N LEU A 256 -4.66 12.97 -1.68
CA LEU A 256 -3.21 12.77 -1.54
C LEU A 256 -2.60 12.04 -2.75
N PRO A 257 -1.45 12.53 -3.25
CA PRO A 257 -0.74 11.89 -4.35
C PRO A 257 -0.07 10.58 -3.90
N PHE A 258 -0.13 9.57 -4.75
CA PHE A 258 0.58 8.29 -4.58
C PHE A 258 1.82 8.19 -5.48
N ALA A 259 1.80 8.87 -6.62
CA ALA A 259 2.94 8.97 -7.53
C ALA A 259 3.04 10.35 -8.18
N ILE A 260 4.17 10.60 -8.86
CA ILE A 260 4.47 11.82 -9.59
C ILE A 260 5.36 11.55 -10.81
N ILE A 261 5.29 12.43 -11.80
CA ILE A 261 6.34 12.63 -12.82
C ILE A 261 6.74 14.11 -12.85
N ALA A 262 8.03 14.40 -12.87
CA ALA A 262 8.63 15.72 -12.93
C ALA A 262 10.05 15.67 -13.51
#